data_AF-A0A536WD73-F1
#
_entry.id   AF-A0A536WD73-F1
#
_cell.length_a   1.000
_cell.length_b   1.000
_cell.length_c   1.000
_cell.angle_alpha   90.00
_cell.angle_beta   90.00
_cell.angle_gamma   90.00
#
_symmetry.space_group_name_H-M   'P 1'
#
loop_
_entity.id
_entity.type
_entity.pdbx_description
1 polymer ?
#
loop_
_entity_poly.entity_id
_entity_poly.type
_entity_poly.pdbx_seq_one_letter_code
_entity_poly.pdbx_strand_id
1 'polypeptide(L)'
;MNLMSSLQPVAMFALGFVALEAAAQPTADKPDLKVGDKWEFNQTVKIVPGEEKSEPWSRRVVEIQPDGRIQVATAKDEMLALDAMLNRIDPRGPEYSVATYKFPMKVGSEWSYSARTGEGGMLERRGSYKVVAYEPVTVPAGTFDCFRVEGQWENSTKSYSGRAREQYWYCPAIKFFAKFTFQYDQTWGNRPSRSETRLSELTKFTPAP
;
A
#
# COMPACT_ATOMS: atom_id res chain seq x y z
N MET A 1 57.51 -39.43 -49.99
CA MET A 1 56.93 -38.30 -49.24
C MET A 1 55.42 -38.51 -49.25
N ASN A 2 54.86 -39.15 -48.22
CA ASN A 2 53.42 -39.25 -48.04
C ASN A 2 53.12 -39.39 -46.54
N LEU A 3 52.23 -38.50 -46.08
CA LEU A 3 51.96 -38.16 -44.69
C LEU A 3 51.09 -39.21 -43.99
N MET A 4 51.44 -39.45 -42.71
CA MET A 4 50.59 -40.09 -41.71
C MET A 4 49.37 -39.20 -41.42
N SER A 5 48.18 -39.80 -41.32
CA SER A 5 47.00 -39.13 -40.76
C SER A 5 46.51 -39.92 -39.55
N SER A 6 46.69 -39.34 -38.36
CA SER A 6 46.18 -39.85 -37.09
C SER A 6 44.74 -39.38 -36.87
N LEU A 7 43.83 -40.31 -36.57
CA LEU A 7 42.47 -39.99 -36.07
C LEU A 7 42.53 -39.77 -34.56
N GLN A 8 42.14 -38.57 -34.09
CA GLN A 8 41.88 -38.32 -32.67
C GLN A 8 40.40 -38.56 -32.34
N PRO A 9 40.07 -39.11 -31.16
CA PRO A 9 38.69 -39.23 -30.72
C PRO A 9 38.14 -37.89 -30.21
N VAL A 10 36.95 -37.51 -30.68
CA VAL A 10 36.20 -36.35 -30.20
C VAL A 10 35.55 -36.72 -28.86
N ALA A 11 35.95 -36.05 -27.78
CA ALA A 11 35.29 -36.13 -26.49
C ALA A 11 33.99 -35.31 -26.52
N MET A 12 32.86 -35.96 -26.30
CA MET A 12 31.55 -35.33 -26.22
C MET A 12 31.31 -34.83 -24.80
N PHE A 13 31.41 -33.51 -24.58
CA PHE A 13 31.03 -32.87 -23.33
C PHE A 13 29.50 -32.79 -23.23
N ALA A 14 28.90 -33.52 -22.29
CA ALA A 14 27.50 -33.35 -21.93
C ALA A 14 27.36 -32.07 -21.07
N LEU A 15 26.76 -31.03 -21.63
CA LEU A 15 26.32 -29.84 -20.89
C LEU A 15 25.08 -30.21 -20.07
N GLY A 16 25.24 -30.38 -18.76
CA GLY A 16 24.12 -30.53 -17.83
C GLY A 16 23.35 -29.22 -17.74
N PHE A 17 22.07 -29.24 -18.13
CA PHE A 17 21.13 -28.16 -17.83
C PHE A 17 20.82 -28.18 -16.34
N VAL A 18 21.29 -27.17 -15.60
CA VAL A 18 20.79 -26.89 -14.25
C VAL A 18 19.43 -26.24 -14.43
N ALA A 19 18.36 -26.96 -14.07
CA ALA A 19 17.03 -26.37 -13.98
C ALA A 19 17.05 -25.34 -12.84
N LEU A 20 17.00 -24.05 -13.19
CA LEU A 20 16.78 -22.99 -12.23
C LEU A 20 15.32 -23.10 -11.79
N GLU A 21 15.06 -23.66 -10.61
CA GLU A 21 13.74 -23.60 -10.00
C GLU A 21 13.41 -22.13 -9.78
N ALA A 22 12.48 -21.60 -10.60
CA ALA A 22 11.94 -20.27 -10.40
C ALA A 22 11.18 -20.28 -9.06
N ALA A 23 11.80 -19.75 -8.01
CA ALA A 23 11.14 -19.56 -6.72
C ALA A 23 9.84 -18.78 -6.96
N ALA A 24 8.71 -19.34 -6.49
CA ALA A 24 7.43 -18.70 -6.62
C ALA A 24 7.48 -17.32 -5.95
N GLN A 25 7.07 -16.29 -6.68
CA GLN A 25 7.08 -14.92 -6.17
C GLN A 25 6.12 -14.80 -4.97
N PRO A 26 6.51 -14.10 -3.89
CA PRO A 26 5.65 -13.92 -2.72
C PRO A 26 4.28 -13.37 -3.10
N THR A 27 3.25 -13.92 -2.46
CA THR A 27 1.86 -13.45 -2.57
C THR A 27 1.24 -13.39 -1.18
N ALA A 28 0.26 -12.51 -0.97
CA ALA A 28 -0.53 -12.49 0.24
C ALA A 28 -2.01 -12.27 -0.07
N ASP A 29 -2.86 -13.18 0.40
CA ASP A 29 -4.30 -12.99 0.35
C ASP A 29 -4.75 -11.89 1.32
N LYS A 30 -6.04 -11.54 1.25
CA LYS A 30 -6.64 -10.63 2.23
C LYS A 30 -6.40 -11.19 3.65
N PRO A 31 -6.12 -10.34 4.65
CA PRO A 31 -5.78 -10.82 5.97
C PRO A 31 -6.97 -11.49 6.67
N ASP A 32 -6.67 -12.49 7.49
CA ASP A 32 -7.63 -13.05 8.45
C ASP A 32 -7.60 -12.21 9.74
N LEU A 33 -8.40 -11.14 9.74
CA LEU A 33 -8.57 -10.27 10.91
C LEU A 33 -9.36 -10.94 12.02
N LYS A 34 -9.04 -10.57 13.26
CA LYS A 34 -9.78 -10.97 14.46
C LYS A 34 -10.22 -9.75 15.24
N VAL A 35 -11.40 -9.83 15.88
CA VAL A 35 -11.86 -8.80 16.82
C VAL A 35 -10.82 -8.67 17.94
N GLY A 36 -10.32 -7.46 18.15
CA GLY A 36 -9.22 -7.19 19.09
C GLY A 36 -7.88 -6.87 18.42
N ASP A 37 -7.66 -7.23 17.14
CA ASP A 37 -6.46 -6.83 16.40
C ASP A 37 -6.33 -5.29 16.45
N LYS A 38 -5.16 -4.80 16.89
CA LYS A 38 -4.91 -3.37 17.12
C LYS A 38 -3.58 -2.92 16.53
N TRP A 39 -3.60 -1.81 15.83
CA TRP A 39 -2.41 -1.12 15.32
C TRP A 39 -2.30 0.27 15.91
N GLU A 40 -1.09 0.64 16.29
CA GLU A 40 -0.72 1.95 16.80
C GLU A 40 0.40 2.51 15.92
N PHE A 41 0.28 3.78 15.56
CA PHE A 41 1.19 4.48 14.67
C PHE A 41 1.58 5.82 15.27
N ASN A 42 2.72 6.35 14.84
CA ASN A 42 3.03 7.76 14.91
C ASN A 42 3.01 8.36 13.50
N GLN A 43 2.26 9.44 13.32
CA GLN A 43 2.19 10.16 12.05
C GLN A 43 2.88 11.51 12.16
N THR A 44 3.84 11.74 11.27
CA THR A 44 4.48 13.03 11.06
C THR A 44 3.84 13.74 9.86
N VAL A 45 3.53 15.03 10.00
CA VAL A 45 2.88 15.87 8.99
C VAL A 45 3.68 17.16 8.79
N LYS A 46 3.95 17.50 7.53
CA LYS A 46 4.60 18.76 7.12
C LYS A 46 3.69 19.50 6.14
N ILE A 47 3.19 20.66 6.55
CA ILE A 47 2.28 21.49 5.75
C ILE A 47 2.86 22.89 5.58
N VAL A 48 3.36 23.45 6.68
CA VAL A 48 4.02 24.75 6.68
C VAL A 48 5.52 24.49 6.50
N PRO A 49 6.20 25.17 5.56
CA PRO A 49 7.64 25.02 5.39
C PRO A 49 8.38 25.22 6.71
N GLY A 50 9.20 24.24 7.10
CA GLY A 50 9.98 24.28 8.34
C GLY A 50 9.23 23.83 9.60
N GLU A 51 7.93 23.57 9.54
CA GLU A 51 7.17 22.99 10.66
C GLU A 51 6.88 21.50 10.44
N GLU A 52 7.11 20.72 11.48
CA GLU A 52 6.83 19.30 11.54
C GLU A 52 5.97 19.01 12.78
N LYS A 53 4.83 18.34 12.59
CA LYS A 53 3.94 17.92 13.69
C LYS A 53 3.85 16.40 13.70
N SER A 54 3.99 15.82 14.89
CA SER A 54 3.82 14.38 15.09
C SER A 54 2.63 14.10 15.98
N GLU A 55 1.76 13.18 15.58
CA GLU A 55 0.59 12.76 16.35
C GLU A 55 0.40 11.23 16.28
N PRO A 56 0.09 10.58 17.40
CA PRO A 56 -0.24 9.16 17.39
C PRO A 56 -1.65 8.93 16.85
N TRP A 57 -1.85 7.81 16.17
CA TRP A 57 -3.18 7.31 15.83
C TRP A 57 -3.23 5.79 15.95
N SER A 58 -4.44 5.24 16.11
CA SER A 58 -4.62 3.80 16.20
C SER A 58 -5.90 3.34 15.51
N ARG A 59 -5.96 2.03 15.23
CA ARG A 59 -7.16 1.32 14.81
C ARG A 59 -7.24 0.03 15.60
N ARG A 60 -8.43 -0.31 16.08
CA ARG A 60 -8.72 -1.59 16.74
C ARG A 60 -9.95 -2.22 16.09
N VAL A 61 -9.85 -3.47 15.66
CA VAL A 61 -11.01 -4.23 15.16
C VAL A 61 -11.97 -4.45 16.32
N VAL A 62 -13.21 -4.00 16.16
CA VAL A 62 -14.27 -4.14 17.17
C VAL A 62 -15.39 -5.05 16.73
N GLU A 63 -15.59 -5.20 15.43
CA GLU A 63 -16.61 -6.08 14.86
C GLU A 63 -16.17 -6.56 13.48
N ILE A 64 -16.48 -7.81 13.16
CA ILE A 64 -16.41 -8.38 11.80
C ILE A 64 -17.78 -8.99 11.50
N GLN A 65 -18.45 -8.45 10.50
CA GLN A 65 -19.78 -8.87 10.10
C GLN A 65 -19.73 -10.15 9.25
N PRO A 66 -20.83 -10.92 9.14
CA PRO A 66 -20.86 -12.13 8.32
C PRO A 66 -20.52 -11.92 6.84
N ASP A 67 -20.78 -10.72 6.30
CA ASP A 67 -20.44 -10.33 4.93
C ASP A 67 -18.98 -9.87 4.77
N GLY A 68 -18.20 -9.90 5.85
CA GLY A 68 -16.80 -9.50 5.89
C GLY A 68 -16.57 -8.00 6.12
N ARG A 69 -17.62 -7.17 6.26
CA ARG A 69 -17.43 -5.77 6.67
C ARG A 69 -16.85 -5.69 8.07
N ILE A 70 -15.94 -4.74 8.27
CA ILE A 70 -15.19 -4.58 9.50
C ILE A 70 -15.50 -3.22 10.10
N GLN A 71 -15.74 -3.17 11.41
CA GLN A 71 -15.72 -1.93 12.17
C GLN A 71 -14.39 -1.82 12.91
N VAL A 72 -13.75 -0.66 12.83
CA VAL A 72 -12.58 -0.33 13.64
C VAL A 72 -12.83 0.93 14.47
N ALA A 73 -12.44 0.90 15.74
CA ALA A 73 -12.40 2.08 16.60
C ALA A 73 -11.05 2.81 16.44
N THR A 74 -11.07 4.14 16.35
CA THR A 74 -9.86 4.98 16.35
C THR A 74 -9.36 5.26 17.77
N ALA A 75 -8.21 5.94 17.90
CA ALA A 75 -7.70 6.43 19.18
C ALA A 75 -8.66 7.43 19.90
N LYS A 76 -9.62 8.00 19.16
CA LYS A 76 -10.64 8.94 19.68
C LYS A 76 -12.01 8.28 19.83
N ASP A 77 -12.07 6.95 19.80
CA ASP A 77 -13.31 6.15 19.85
C ASP A 77 -14.30 6.43 18.71
N GLU A 78 -13.83 7.02 17.61
CA GLU A 78 -14.62 7.14 16.38
C GLU A 78 -14.66 5.79 15.67
N MET A 79 -15.82 5.44 15.09
CA MET A 79 -16.00 4.19 14.36
C MET A 79 -15.78 4.42 12.86
N LEU A 80 -14.92 3.59 12.26
CA LEU A 80 -14.69 3.54 10.82
C LEU A 80 -15.12 2.19 10.26
N ALA A 81 -15.94 2.22 9.20
CA ALA A 81 -16.32 1.03 8.46
C ALA A 81 -15.32 0.74 7.35
N LEU A 82 -14.90 -0.52 7.24
CA LEU A 82 -14.08 -1.05 6.15
C LEU A 82 -14.81 -2.19 5.44
N ASP A 83 -14.53 -2.37 4.15
CA ASP A 83 -14.93 -3.58 3.42
C ASP A 83 -14.03 -4.77 3.78
N ALA A 84 -14.36 -5.95 3.25
CA ALA A 84 -13.61 -7.18 3.49
C ALA A 84 -12.15 -7.16 2.96
N MET A 85 -11.78 -6.14 2.19
CA MET A 85 -10.43 -5.90 1.68
C MET A 85 -9.71 -4.76 2.42
N LEU A 86 -10.23 -4.31 3.57
CA LEU A 86 -9.69 -3.21 4.37
C LEU A 86 -9.83 -1.81 3.76
N ASN A 87 -10.59 -1.65 2.68
CA ASN A 87 -10.87 -0.34 2.11
C ASN A 87 -11.91 0.39 2.95
N ARG A 88 -11.69 1.69 3.17
CA ARG A 88 -12.66 2.52 3.89
C ARG A 88 -13.96 2.63 3.09
N ILE A 89 -15.07 2.29 3.74
CA ILE A 89 -16.42 2.57 3.22
C ILE A 89 -16.74 4.02 3.58
N ASP A 90 -16.90 4.86 2.57
CA ASP A 90 -17.28 6.25 2.78
C ASP A 90 -18.79 6.34 3.11
N PRO A 91 -19.18 7.00 4.21
CA PRO A 91 -20.58 7.06 4.62
C PRO A 91 -21.48 7.81 3.64
N ARG A 92 -20.91 8.58 2.69
CA ARG A 92 -21.68 9.27 1.64
C ARG A 92 -22.13 8.33 0.52
N GLY A 93 -21.53 7.15 0.39
CA GLY A 93 -21.89 6.16 -0.63
C GLY A 93 -20.69 5.48 -1.31
N PRO A 94 -20.93 4.38 -2.03
CA PRO A 94 -19.89 3.62 -2.72
C PRO A 94 -19.13 4.45 -3.76
N GLU A 95 -19.78 5.43 -4.40
CA GLU A 95 -19.16 6.32 -5.38
C GLU A 95 -18.11 7.27 -4.76
N TYR A 96 -18.05 7.38 -3.43
CA TYR A 96 -17.04 8.15 -2.71
C TYR A 96 -15.90 7.27 -2.14
N SER A 97 -16.08 5.94 -2.18
CA SER A 97 -15.14 4.98 -1.61
C SER A 97 -13.97 4.73 -2.57
N VAL A 98 -12.79 4.46 -2.02
CA VAL A 98 -11.58 4.17 -2.81
C VAL A 98 -11.06 2.78 -2.48
N ALA A 99 -10.81 2.01 -3.53
CA ALA A 99 -10.14 0.72 -3.44
C ALA A 99 -8.62 0.93 -3.26
N THR A 100 -8.20 1.26 -2.04
CA THR A 100 -6.79 1.41 -1.67
C THR A 100 -6.05 0.08 -1.68
N TYR A 101 -6.72 -1.02 -1.35
CA TYR A 101 -6.19 -2.38 -1.35
C TYR A 101 -6.94 -3.25 -2.35
N LYS A 102 -6.19 -4.08 -3.07
CA LYS A 102 -6.70 -5.28 -3.73
C LYS A 102 -5.84 -6.47 -3.36
N PHE A 103 -6.52 -7.58 -3.08
CA PHE A 103 -5.90 -8.85 -2.80
C PHE A 103 -6.22 -9.86 -3.91
N PRO A 104 -5.32 -10.83 -4.18
CA PRO A 104 -4.04 -11.04 -3.52
C PRO A 104 -2.98 -9.96 -3.86
N MET A 105 -2.17 -9.60 -2.87
CA MET A 105 -1.00 -8.75 -3.04
C MET A 105 0.11 -9.57 -3.70
N LYS A 106 0.54 -9.12 -4.87
CA LYS A 106 1.63 -9.72 -5.64
C LYS A 106 2.32 -8.61 -6.42
N VAL A 107 3.64 -8.62 -6.45
CA VAL A 107 4.42 -7.66 -7.25
C VAL A 107 3.99 -7.75 -8.72
N GLY A 108 3.75 -6.59 -9.32
CA GLY A 108 3.19 -6.45 -10.67
C GLY A 108 1.67 -6.27 -10.71
N SER A 109 0.93 -6.56 -9.63
CA SER A 109 -0.51 -6.25 -9.55
C SER A 109 -0.73 -4.74 -9.62
N GLU A 110 -1.71 -4.32 -10.41
CA GLU A 110 -2.07 -2.93 -10.62
C GLU A 110 -3.59 -2.77 -10.71
N TRP A 111 -4.12 -1.67 -10.19
CA TRP A 111 -5.53 -1.33 -10.31
C TRP A 111 -5.75 0.17 -10.31
N SER A 112 -6.87 0.59 -10.89
CA SER A 112 -7.32 1.97 -10.91
C SER A 112 -8.67 2.13 -10.21
N TYR A 113 -9.00 3.38 -9.89
CA TYR A 113 -10.29 3.75 -9.36
C TYR A 113 -10.71 5.14 -9.84
N SER A 114 -12.02 5.38 -9.78
CA SER A 114 -12.60 6.72 -9.80
C SER A 114 -13.54 6.85 -8.61
N ALA A 115 -13.48 7.99 -7.92
CA ALA A 115 -14.36 8.29 -6.80
C ALA A 115 -14.73 9.77 -6.79
N ARG A 116 -15.97 10.08 -6.41
CA ARG A 116 -16.42 11.43 -6.12
C ARG A 116 -15.71 11.97 -4.88
N THR A 117 -15.38 13.25 -4.91
CA THR A 117 -14.74 13.98 -3.81
C THR A 117 -15.15 15.45 -3.81
N GLY A 118 -14.69 16.19 -2.81
CA GLY A 118 -15.11 17.56 -2.57
C GLY A 118 -16.52 17.67 -1.98
N GLU A 119 -16.91 18.90 -1.69
CA GLU A 119 -18.25 19.23 -1.19
C GLU A 119 -19.31 18.88 -2.25
N GLY A 120 -20.37 18.19 -1.82
CA GLY A 120 -21.44 17.71 -2.71
C GLY A 120 -21.00 16.67 -3.76
N GLY A 121 -19.75 16.19 -3.74
CA GLY A 121 -19.25 15.24 -4.75
C GLY A 121 -18.99 15.86 -6.12
N MET A 122 -18.77 17.17 -6.19
CA MET A 122 -18.59 17.93 -7.43
C MET A 122 -17.27 17.65 -8.17
N LEU A 123 -16.33 16.95 -7.53
CA LEU A 123 -15.04 16.59 -8.13
C LEU A 123 -14.97 15.09 -8.34
N GLU A 124 -14.31 14.70 -9.44
CA GLU A 124 -13.90 13.31 -9.65
C GLU A 124 -12.42 13.20 -9.33
N ARG A 125 -12.07 12.27 -8.45
CA ARG A 125 -10.69 11.83 -8.20
C ARG A 125 -10.46 10.55 -8.96
N ARG A 126 -9.41 10.54 -9.79
CA ARG A 126 -8.95 9.35 -10.51
C ARG A 126 -7.56 8.98 -10.03
N GLY A 127 -7.33 7.70 -9.82
CA GLY A 127 -6.05 7.22 -9.34
C GLY A 127 -5.76 5.78 -9.71
N SER A 128 -4.52 5.39 -9.46
CA SER A 128 -4.04 4.03 -9.63
C SER A 128 -3.08 3.63 -8.52
N TYR A 129 -2.95 2.33 -8.35
CA TYR A 129 -2.03 1.67 -7.42
C TYR A 129 -1.30 0.54 -8.12
N LYS A 130 -0.03 0.33 -7.76
CA LYS A 130 0.78 -0.78 -8.26
C LYS A 130 1.64 -1.36 -7.15
N VAL A 131 1.66 -2.68 -7.03
CA VAL A 131 2.60 -3.39 -6.15
C VAL A 131 3.94 -3.46 -6.86
N VAL A 132 4.95 -2.76 -6.34
CA VAL A 132 6.24 -2.58 -7.04
C VAL A 132 7.37 -3.43 -6.47
N ALA A 133 7.28 -3.85 -5.20
CA ALA A 133 8.33 -4.64 -4.56
C ALA A 133 7.78 -5.50 -3.40
N TYR A 134 8.54 -6.54 -3.03
CA TYR A 134 8.41 -7.25 -1.76
C TYR A 134 9.76 -7.16 -1.04
N GLU A 135 9.80 -6.44 0.08
CA GLU A 135 11.04 -6.01 0.72
C GLU A 135 10.88 -5.90 2.25
N PRO A 136 11.96 -6.09 3.03
CA PRO A 136 11.93 -5.83 4.47
C PRO A 136 11.83 -4.33 4.76
N VAL A 137 11.01 -3.98 5.74
CA VAL A 137 10.80 -2.60 6.21
C VAL A 137 10.99 -2.55 7.71
N THR A 138 11.88 -1.67 8.17
CA THR A 138 12.09 -1.39 9.58
C THR A 138 11.33 -0.14 10.01
N VAL A 139 10.55 -0.27 11.07
CA VAL A 139 9.78 0.77 11.76
C VAL A 139 9.96 0.62 13.27
N PRO A 140 9.48 1.54 14.12
CA PRO A 140 9.64 1.41 15.58
C PRO A 140 9.10 0.10 16.17
N ALA A 141 8.08 -0.52 15.55
CA ALA A 141 7.53 -1.81 15.97
C ALA A 141 8.40 -3.04 15.59
N GLY A 142 9.45 -2.88 14.78
CA GLY A 142 10.31 -3.97 14.31
C GLY A 142 10.52 -3.97 12.79
N THR A 143 11.04 -5.09 12.28
CA THR A 143 11.27 -5.31 10.85
C THR A 143 10.30 -6.36 10.31
N PHE A 144 9.66 -6.07 9.18
CA PHE A 144 8.65 -6.94 8.56
C PHE A 144 8.90 -7.04 7.07
N ASP A 145 8.66 -8.21 6.47
CA ASP A 145 8.62 -8.35 5.02
C ASP A 145 7.27 -7.83 4.49
N CYS A 146 7.33 -6.92 3.52
CA CYS A 146 6.18 -6.16 3.09
C CYS A 146 6.12 -5.97 1.57
N PHE A 147 4.91 -5.93 1.05
CA PHE A 147 4.62 -5.47 -0.30
C PHE A 147 4.60 -3.95 -0.34
N ARG A 148 5.55 -3.34 -1.03
CA ARG A 148 5.53 -1.90 -1.33
C ARG A 148 4.54 -1.64 -2.46
N VAL A 149 3.55 -0.81 -2.19
CA VAL A 149 2.56 -0.36 -3.16
C VAL A 149 2.74 1.14 -3.36
N GLU A 150 2.81 1.56 -4.62
CA GLU A 150 2.82 2.96 -5.02
C GLU A 150 1.44 3.34 -5.56
N GLY A 151 0.93 4.48 -5.11
CA GLY A 151 -0.33 5.04 -5.54
C GLY A 151 -0.15 6.47 -6.02
N GLN A 152 -1.01 6.87 -6.95
CA GLN A 152 -1.12 8.27 -7.36
C GLN A 152 -2.57 8.59 -7.69
N TRP A 153 -2.96 9.83 -7.47
CA TRP A 153 -4.25 10.32 -7.91
C TRP A 153 -4.21 11.81 -8.18
N GLU A 154 -5.15 12.24 -9.01
CA GLU A 154 -5.37 13.65 -9.30
C GLU A 154 -6.85 14.00 -9.31
N ASN A 155 -7.13 15.26 -9.01
CA ASN A 155 -8.43 15.89 -9.21
C ASN A 155 -8.24 17.33 -9.66
N SER A 156 -9.06 17.81 -10.58
CA SER A 156 -8.93 19.16 -11.08
C SER A 156 -10.27 19.76 -11.49
N THR A 157 -10.33 21.08 -11.45
CA THR A 157 -11.36 21.92 -12.07
C THR A 157 -10.67 23.03 -12.86
N LYS A 158 -11.43 23.97 -13.42
CA LYS A 158 -10.87 25.16 -14.05
C LYS A 158 -10.01 26.01 -13.12
N SER A 159 -10.29 26.04 -11.81
CA SER A 159 -9.64 26.95 -10.86
C SER A 159 -8.77 26.24 -9.82
N TYR A 160 -8.71 24.91 -9.87
CA TYR A 160 -8.08 24.08 -8.84
C TYR A 160 -7.43 22.84 -9.46
N SER A 161 -6.26 22.46 -8.95
CA SER A 161 -5.63 21.17 -9.25
C SER A 161 -5.06 20.59 -7.96
N GLY A 162 -5.29 19.31 -7.72
CA GLY A 162 -4.70 18.53 -6.65
C GLY A 162 -4.08 17.27 -7.22
N ARG A 163 -2.86 16.95 -6.79
CA ARG A 163 -2.15 15.73 -7.16
C ARG A 163 -1.55 15.12 -5.91
N ALA A 164 -1.76 13.83 -5.72
CA ALA A 164 -1.10 13.08 -4.68
C ALA A 164 -0.23 11.95 -5.23
N ARG A 165 0.83 11.65 -4.49
CA ARG A 165 1.60 10.41 -4.55
C ARG A 165 1.56 9.78 -3.17
N GLU A 166 1.34 8.49 -3.11
CA GLU A 166 1.32 7.75 -1.85
C GLU A 166 2.08 6.45 -2.00
N GLN A 167 2.65 5.97 -0.90
CA GLN A 167 3.22 4.64 -0.82
C GLN A 167 2.80 4.00 0.48
N TYR A 168 2.48 2.71 0.45
CA TYR A 168 2.30 1.92 1.67
C TYR A 168 3.04 0.60 1.56
N TRP A 169 3.48 0.09 2.70
CA TRP A 169 4.15 -1.20 2.82
C TRP A 169 3.22 -2.15 3.56
N TYR A 170 2.41 -2.89 2.82
CA TYR A 170 1.51 -3.89 3.39
C TYR A 170 2.31 -5.11 3.83
N CYS A 171 2.24 -5.47 5.10
CA CYS A 171 3.04 -6.53 5.68
C CYS A 171 2.10 -7.64 6.19
N PRO A 172 2.10 -8.84 5.56
CA PRO A 172 1.17 -9.91 5.93
C PRO A 172 1.23 -10.30 7.41
N ALA A 173 2.42 -10.28 8.02
CA ALA A 173 2.65 -10.65 9.42
C ALA A 173 1.90 -9.78 10.43
N ILE A 174 1.62 -8.52 10.08
CA ILE A 174 0.84 -7.57 10.90
C ILE A 174 -0.52 -7.27 10.27
N LYS A 175 -0.90 -7.94 9.18
CA LYS A 175 -2.22 -7.83 8.52
C LYS A 175 -2.60 -6.42 8.04
N PHE A 176 -1.65 -5.49 8.00
CA PHE A 176 -1.85 -4.08 7.63
C PHE A 176 -0.54 -3.47 7.14
N PHE A 177 -0.49 -2.15 6.90
CA PHE A 177 0.79 -1.52 6.56
C PHE A 177 1.66 -1.25 7.79
N ALA A 178 2.98 -1.44 7.66
CA ALA A 178 3.93 -0.98 8.67
C ALA A 178 4.30 0.50 8.47
N LYS A 179 4.29 0.96 7.22
CA LYS A 179 4.69 2.30 6.81
C LYS A 179 3.76 2.86 5.75
N PHE A 180 3.49 4.15 5.81
CA PHE A 180 2.75 4.90 4.80
C PHE A 180 3.39 6.28 4.57
N THR A 181 3.55 6.66 3.31
CA THR A 181 3.96 8.00 2.91
C THR A 181 2.90 8.62 2.00
N PHE A 182 2.73 9.92 2.12
CA PHE A 182 1.80 10.69 1.31
C PHE A 182 2.44 12.04 0.99
N GLN A 183 2.42 12.41 -0.27
CA GLN A 183 2.74 13.74 -0.76
C GLN A 183 1.52 14.25 -1.50
N TYR A 184 1.10 15.47 -1.20
CA TYR A 184 -0.01 16.10 -1.86
C TYR A 184 0.31 17.54 -2.19
N ASP A 185 0.18 17.87 -3.46
CA ASP A 185 0.43 19.20 -4.01
C ASP A 185 -0.90 19.73 -4.54
N GLN A 186 -1.29 20.93 -4.09
CA GLN A 186 -2.49 21.60 -4.55
C GLN A 186 -2.20 23.03 -5.01
N THR A 187 -2.90 23.43 -6.06
CA THR A 187 -2.89 24.79 -6.59
C THR A 187 -4.31 25.32 -6.72
N TRP A 188 -4.47 26.59 -6.43
CA TRP A 188 -5.70 27.33 -6.65
C TRP A 188 -5.34 28.60 -7.43
N GLY A 189 -6.08 28.95 -8.48
CA GLY A 189 -5.65 29.98 -9.44
C GLY A 189 -5.12 31.28 -8.81
N ASN A 190 -5.77 31.77 -7.76
CA ASN A 190 -5.40 33.03 -7.07
C ASN A 190 -4.74 32.82 -5.70
N ARG A 191 -4.24 31.63 -5.37
CA ARG A 191 -3.58 31.36 -4.07
C ARG A 191 -2.21 30.72 -4.26
N PRO A 192 -1.29 30.91 -3.30
CA PRO A 192 -0.04 30.17 -3.29
C PRO A 192 -0.30 28.65 -3.32
N SER A 193 0.57 27.92 -4.01
CA SER A 193 0.56 26.46 -3.96
C SER A 193 0.79 25.99 -2.53
N ARG A 194 0.16 24.88 -2.17
CA ARG A 194 0.33 24.25 -0.88
C ARG A 194 0.75 22.81 -1.10
N SER A 195 1.75 22.39 -0.35
CA SER A 195 2.19 21.01 -0.30
C SER A 195 1.99 20.45 1.10
N GLU A 196 1.66 19.18 1.17
CA GLU A 196 1.54 18.43 2.40
C GLU A 196 2.31 17.12 2.25
N THR A 197 3.12 16.80 3.26
CA THR A 197 3.75 15.49 3.37
C THR A 197 3.28 14.81 4.64
N ARG A 198 3.06 13.50 4.57
CA ARG A 198 2.80 12.65 5.73
C ARG A 198 3.69 11.43 5.70
N LEU A 199 4.13 11.01 6.88
CA LEU A 199 4.78 9.74 7.15
C LEU A 199 4.08 9.11 8.35
N SER A 200 3.51 7.91 8.19
CA SER A 200 3.05 7.10 9.32
C SER A 200 3.91 5.86 9.45
N GLU A 201 4.38 5.58 10.67
CA GLU A 201 5.17 4.40 10.99
C GLU A 201 4.55 3.66 12.18
N LEU A 202 4.42 2.35 12.03
CA LEU A 202 3.85 1.48 13.05
C LEU A 202 4.76 1.50 14.28
N THR A 203 4.17 1.84 15.41
CA THR A 203 4.83 1.79 16.72
C THR A 203 4.48 0.51 17.47
N LYS A 204 3.31 -0.07 17.24
CA LYS A 204 2.91 -1.35 17.83
C LYS A 204 1.81 -2.05 17.04
N PHE A 205 1.93 -3.36 16.88
CA PHE A 205 0.81 -4.25 16.54
C PHE A 205 0.52 -5.16 17.72
N THR A 206 -0.74 -5.27 18.11
CA THR A 206 -1.22 -6.19 19.14
C THR A 206 -2.26 -7.11 18.49
N PRO A 207 -1.95 -8.39 18.27
CA PRO A 207 -2.95 -9.33 17.75
C PRO A 207 -4.07 -9.51 18.77
N ALA A 208 -5.25 -9.91 18.29
CA ALA A 208 -6.34 -10.33 19.15
C ALA A 208 -5.89 -11.46 20.12
N PRO A 209 -6.48 -11.53 21.33
CA PRO A 209 -6.22 -12.60 22.30
C PRO A 209 -6.50 -14.00 21.76
#